data_AF-A0A834TY81-F1
#
_entry.id   AF-A0A834TY81-F1
#
_cell.length_a   1.000
_cell.length_b   1.000
_cell.length_c   1.000
_cell.angle_alpha   90.00
_cell.angle_beta   90.00
_cell.angle_gamma   90.00
#
_symmetry.space_group_name_H-M   'P 1'
#
loop_
_entity.id
_entity.type
_entity.pdbx_description
1 polymer ?
#
loop_
_entity_poly.entity_id
_entity_poly.type
_entity_poly.pdbx_seq_one_letter_code
_entity_poly.pdbx_strand_id
1 'polypeptide(L)'
;MAFSSSVFSPQTRGTSLLSYSTTTSSFIPTATTTTRANATTQKSFYQQPLRQTRRNNNYGINEVKPKRSSSSSSFGKVIVKAISKRYENVEVLSKEHLAVTLAYDVSQLSDKFSQERGAFTVVFSAGSSINYLRKLVEAPYIGSIDWSKWHVFWVEEPVVPNDHLESNYKFAYNRFISKVPIPASNIHAMDDTLQADAAAEAYEATLKSLIENKVIASSTNGLPRFDLTVLDMGPDGHVGALFSDHPLLHETNKWVSFLRDSPISPPQRITLTLPVINASSNIAMVVSGAGKANAVYSALEEKEEDDDGGDGEKEEYSKLPAEMVVPYEGELKWYLENGAASKLFKKK
;
A
#
# COMPACT_ATOMS: atom_id res chain seq x y z
N MET A 1 -56.26 -54.14 -1.55
CA MET A 1 -55.74 -54.62 -0.26
C MET A 1 -54.97 -53.46 0.36
N ALA A 2 -55.67 -52.57 1.08
CA ALA A 2 -55.85 -52.55 2.55
C ALA A 2 -54.66 -51.86 3.25
N PHE A 3 -54.82 -50.57 3.61
CA PHE A 3 -55.01 -50.00 4.97
C PHE A 3 -53.70 -50.01 5.81
N SER A 4 -53.27 -49.00 6.58
CA SER A 4 -53.99 -47.98 7.34
C SER A 4 -53.06 -46.84 7.78
N SER A 5 -53.69 -45.69 8.00
CA SER A 5 -53.28 -44.43 8.61
C SER A 5 -53.20 -44.41 10.17
N SER A 6 -52.85 -43.22 10.69
CA SER A 6 -53.08 -42.62 12.05
C SER A 6 -51.89 -42.69 13.03
N VAL A 7 -51.23 -41.56 13.40
CA VAL A 7 -51.61 -40.40 14.27
C VAL A 7 -51.71 -40.78 15.75
N PHE A 8 -50.83 -40.22 16.61
CA PHE A 8 -51.18 -39.57 17.88
C PHE A 8 -49.98 -38.81 18.51
N SER A 9 -50.31 -37.71 19.20
CA SER A 9 -49.46 -36.66 19.77
C SER A 9 -49.07 -36.91 21.26
N PRO A 10 -48.32 -36.01 21.94
CA PRO A 10 -47.34 -36.33 22.99
C PRO A 10 -47.83 -36.19 24.44
N GLN A 11 -47.08 -36.78 25.40
CA GLN A 11 -47.15 -36.45 26.83
C GLN A 11 -45.75 -36.34 27.48
N THR A 12 -45.45 -35.11 27.90
CA THR A 12 -44.97 -34.66 29.23
C THR A 12 -44.21 -35.61 30.17
N ARG A 13 -43.02 -35.14 30.59
CA ARG A 13 -42.46 -35.02 31.97
C ARG A 13 -41.03 -34.48 31.78
N GLY A 14 -40.51 -33.47 32.47
CA GLY A 14 -40.81 -32.92 33.78
C GLY A 14 -39.47 -32.73 34.49
N THR A 15 -39.05 -31.45 34.61
CA THR A 15 -38.24 -30.85 35.69
C THR A 15 -36.88 -31.45 36.11
N SER A 16 -35.82 -30.65 36.02
CA SER A 16 -35.09 -30.23 37.22
C SER A 16 -34.32 -28.93 36.98
N LEU A 17 -34.64 -27.95 37.83
CA LEU A 17 -34.01 -26.65 37.99
C LEU A 17 -32.77 -26.80 38.86
N LEU A 18 -31.67 -26.13 38.51
CA LEU A 18 -30.71 -25.63 39.49
C LEU A 18 -30.40 -24.17 39.17
N SER A 19 -31.10 -23.30 39.90
CA SER A 19 -30.81 -21.90 40.12
C SER A 19 -29.60 -21.75 41.05
N TYR A 20 -28.68 -20.86 40.71
CA TYR A 20 -27.94 -20.10 41.72
C TYR A 20 -28.00 -18.61 41.40
N SER A 21 -28.43 -17.88 42.42
CA SER A 21 -28.66 -16.43 42.43
C SER A 21 -27.48 -15.72 43.09
N THR A 22 -27.26 -14.49 42.62
CA THR A 22 -26.72 -13.31 43.33
C THR A 22 -25.29 -13.35 43.85
N THR A 23 -24.44 -12.43 43.34
CA THR A 23 -24.21 -11.14 44.03
C THR A 23 -23.48 -10.13 43.14
N THR A 24 -24.03 -8.91 43.12
CA THR A 24 -23.38 -7.67 42.69
C THR A 24 -22.22 -7.30 43.62
N SER A 25 -21.09 -6.85 43.07
CA SER A 25 -20.14 -6.01 43.80
C SER A 25 -19.41 -5.08 42.84
N SER A 26 -19.88 -3.82 42.82
CA SER A 26 -19.16 -2.65 42.34
C SER A 26 -17.94 -2.38 43.22
N PHE A 27 -16.75 -2.21 42.62
CA PHE A 27 -15.62 -1.56 43.28
C PHE A 27 -14.91 -0.61 42.31
N ILE A 28 -15.12 0.69 42.59
CA ILE A 28 -14.25 1.80 42.23
C ILE A 28 -13.10 1.84 43.25
N PRO A 29 -11.87 2.16 42.84
CA PRO A 29 -11.02 2.96 43.72
C PRO A 29 -10.67 4.31 43.08
N THR A 30 -11.03 5.32 43.85
CA THR A 30 -10.67 6.72 43.82
C THR A 30 -9.18 7.00 43.69
N ALA A 31 -8.88 8.10 43.02
CA ALA A 31 -7.60 8.79 43.05
C ALA A 31 -7.14 9.07 44.50
N THR A 32 -5.83 8.98 44.74
CA THR A 32 -5.21 9.69 45.87
C THR A 32 -3.95 10.40 45.40
N THR A 33 -4.05 11.72 45.39
CA THR A 33 -2.98 12.70 45.32
C THR A 33 -1.98 12.47 46.45
N THR A 34 -0.68 12.34 46.14
CA THR A 34 0.38 12.68 47.10
C THR A 34 1.31 13.68 46.45
N THR A 35 1.18 14.91 46.92
CA THR A 35 2.10 16.03 46.78
C THR A 35 3.42 15.67 47.47
N ARG A 36 4.55 15.83 46.78
CA ARG A 36 5.78 16.27 47.45
C ARG A 36 6.65 17.09 46.51
N ALA A 37 6.77 18.36 46.88
CA ALA A 37 7.72 19.31 46.34
C ALA A 37 9.16 18.83 46.55
N ASN A 38 10.04 19.16 45.61
CA ASN A 38 11.31 19.79 45.94
C ASN A 38 11.75 20.69 44.78
N ALA A 39 11.95 21.96 45.13
CA ALA A 39 12.53 23.02 44.32
C ALA A 39 14.06 22.89 44.24
N THR A 40 14.69 23.90 43.61
CA THR A 40 16.14 24.23 43.53
C THR A 40 16.76 23.70 42.21
N THR A 41 17.24 24.48 41.24
CA THR A 41 17.55 25.92 41.14
C THR A 41 17.72 26.30 39.66
N GLN A 42 17.19 27.47 39.29
CA GLN A 42 17.50 28.19 38.07
C GLN A 42 18.98 28.64 38.06
N LYS A 43 19.66 28.53 36.91
CA LYS A 43 20.64 29.54 36.50
C LYS A 43 20.39 29.94 35.06
N SER A 44 19.68 31.06 34.91
CA SER A 44 19.72 31.92 33.75
C SER A 44 21.09 32.59 33.66
N PHE A 45 21.67 32.66 32.46
CA PHE A 45 22.56 33.75 32.10
C PHE A 45 21.96 34.46 30.89
N TYR A 46 21.65 35.74 31.11
CA TYR A 46 21.13 36.69 30.14
C TYR A 46 22.28 37.41 29.43
N GLN A 47 21.98 37.86 28.20
CA GLN A 47 22.51 39.06 27.50
C GLN A 47 23.97 39.05 27.01
N GLN A 48 24.36 39.59 25.84
CA GLN A 48 23.71 40.15 24.63
C GLN A 48 24.86 40.47 23.61
N PRO A 49 24.61 41.02 22.39
CA PRO A 49 25.43 40.80 21.20
C PRO A 49 26.57 41.82 21.02
N LEU A 50 27.63 41.42 20.32
CA LEU A 50 28.65 42.35 19.83
C LEU A 50 28.36 42.81 18.40
N ARG A 51 28.34 44.14 18.26
CA ARG A 51 28.14 44.94 17.05
C ARG A 51 29.21 44.71 15.98
N GLN A 52 28.76 44.84 14.74
CA GLN A 52 29.52 45.04 13.52
C GLN A 52 30.57 46.15 13.64
N THR A 53 31.77 45.88 13.10
CA THR A 53 32.69 46.91 12.62
C THR A 53 33.00 46.67 11.15
N ARG A 54 32.64 47.66 10.32
CA ARG A 54 33.10 47.81 8.93
C ARG A 54 34.60 48.09 8.93
N ARG A 55 35.37 47.38 8.11
CA ARG A 55 36.59 47.89 7.47
C ARG A 55 36.76 47.24 6.10
N ASN A 56 36.73 48.08 5.06
CA ASN A 56 37.19 47.77 3.72
C ASN A 56 38.69 47.50 3.76
N ASN A 57 39.16 46.50 3.00
CA ASN A 57 40.43 46.58 2.26
C ASN A 57 40.42 45.57 1.12
N ASN A 58 40.55 46.10 -0.10
CA ASN A 58 40.81 45.39 -1.34
C ASN A 58 42.21 44.77 -1.31
N TYR A 59 42.33 43.47 -1.49
CA TYR A 59 43.47 42.83 -2.16
C TYR A 59 42.98 41.59 -2.90
N GLY A 60 43.29 41.53 -4.20
CA GLY A 60 42.84 40.49 -5.12
C GLY A 60 43.35 39.10 -4.76
N ILE A 61 42.49 38.10 -4.94
CA ILE A 61 42.81 36.68 -4.76
C ILE A 61 42.36 35.94 -6.03
N ASN A 62 43.33 35.32 -6.69
CA ASN A 62 43.12 34.29 -7.71
C ASN A 62 42.36 33.11 -7.08
N GLU A 63 41.27 32.67 -7.70
CA GLU A 63 40.51 31.49 -7.27
C GLU A 63 41.36 30.22 -7.35
N VAL A 64 41.82 29.74 -6.20
CA VAL A 64 42.30 28.36 -6.02
C VAL A 64 41.07 27.50 -5.70
N LYS A 65 40.66 26.68 -6.67
CA LYS A 65 39.57 25.71 -6.50
C LYS A 65 39.93 24.65 -5.43
N PRO A 66 39.04 24.32 -4.48
CA PRO A 66 39.28 23.26 -3.54
C PRO A 66 39.14 21.89 -4.22
N LYS A 67 40.18 21.04 -4.10
CA LYS A 67 40.12 19.61 -4.43
C LYS A 67 39.08 18.93 -3.54
N ARG A 68 37.88 18.69 -4.08
CA ARG A 68 36.95 17.71 -3.51
C ARG A 68 37.47 16.32 -3.88
N SER A 69 37.89 15.56 -2.89
CA SER A 69 38.10 14.12 -3.00
C SER A 69 36.75 13.43 -3.18
N SER A 70 36.33 13.24 -4.43
CA SER A 70 35.22 12.36 -4.76
C SER A 70 35.72 10.91 -4.73
N SER A 71 35.57 10.24 -3.59
CA SER A 71 35.55 8.77 -3.57
C SER A 71 34.20 8.33 -4.12
N SER A 72 34.09 8.30 -5.45
CA SER A 72 32.95 7.68 -6.13
C SER A 72 33.07 6.17 -5.97
N SER A 73 32.37 5.59 -4.99
CA SER A 73 32.12 4.15 -4.99
C SER A 73 31.14 3.84 -6.11
N SER A 74 31.68 3.49 -7.27
CA SER A 74 30.97 2.96 -8.43
C SER A 74 30.40 1.58 -8.12
N PHE A 75 29.27 1.53 -7.40
CA PHE A 75 28.44 0.32 -7.33
C PHE A 75 27.33 0.43 -8.37
N GLY A 76 27.61 -0.11 -9.56
CA GLY A 76 26.66 -0.69 -10.52
C GLY A 76 25.28 -0.08 -10.71
N LYS A 77 25.13 1.25 -10.73
CA LYS A 77 23.88 1.90 -11.16
C LYS A 77 23.76 1.77 -12.67
N VAL A 78 23.27 0.64 -13.18
CA VAL A 78 22.69 0.64 -14.53
C VAL A 78 21.33 1.30 -14.37
N ILE A 79 21.32 2.63 -14.32
CA ILE A 79 20.10 3.38 -14.65
C ILE A 79 19.95 3.16 -16.15
N VAL A 80 19.19 2.15 -16.56
CA VAL A 80 18.63 2.17 -17.91
C VAL A 80 17.57 3.27 -17.88
N LYS A 81 18.00 4.53 -17.96
CA LYS A 81 17.11 5.63 -18.27
C LYS A 81 16.72 5.33 -19.70
N ALA A 82 15.55 4.73 -19.87
CA ALA A 82 15.15 4.15 -21.14
C ALA A 82 15.30 5.21 -22.24
N ILE A 83 16.06 4.84 -23.27
CA ILE A 83 16.51 5.77 -24.31
C ILE A 83 15.37 6.09 -25.31
N SER A 84 14.13 5.69 -24.98
CA SER A 84 12.91 6.00 -25.72
C SER A 84 11.90 6.72 -24.82
N LYS A 85 11.16 7.68 -25.40
CA LYS A 85 9.98 8.30 -24.77
C LYS A 85 8.95 7.27 -24.26
N ARG A 86 8.99 6.05 -24.81
CA ARG A 86 8.11 4.90 -24.51
C ARG A 86 8.16 4.41 -23.05
N TYR A 87 9.20 4.75 -22.29
CA TYR A 87 9.44 4.20 -20.95
C TYR A 87 9.88 5.27 -19.94
N GLU A 88 9.41 6.51 -20.09
CA GLU A 88 9.84 7.64 -19.25
C GLU A 88 9.57 7.42 -17.75
N ASN A 89 8.57 6.60 -17.42
CA ASN A 89 8.20 6.24 -16.06
C ASN A 89 8.67 4.83 -15.64
N VAL A 90 9.59 4.20 -16.37
CA VAL A 90 10.08 2.84 -16.08
C VAL A 90 11.54 2.87 -15.62
N GLU A 91 11.81 2.29 -14.45
CA GLU A 91 13.15 2.03 -13.94
C GLU A 91 13.43 0.54 -13.87
N VAL A 92 14.44 0.08 -14.61
CA VAL A 92 14.92 -1.30 -14.56
C VAL A 92 16.15 -1.38 -13.67
N LEU A 93 16.05 -2.16 -12.60
CA LEU A 93 17.00 -2.15 -11.48
C LEU A 93 17.38 -3.57 -11.06
N SER A 94 18.56 -3.72 -10.45
CA SER A 94 18.85 -4.92 -9.67
C SER A 94 17.96 -4.98 -8.42
N LYS A 95 17.82 -6.15 -7.80
CA LYS A 95 17.05 -6.31 -6.55
C LYS A 95 17.46 -5.34 -5.43
N GLU A 96 18.75 -5.04 -5.35
CA GLU A 96 19.27 -4.13 -4.32
C GLU A 96 18.97 -2.67 -4.67
N HIS A 97 19.25 -2.26 -5.91
CA HIS A 97 18.95 -0.89 -6.34
C HIS A 97 17.45 -0.60 -6.31
N LEU A 98 16.59 -1.56 -6.66
CA LEU A 98 15.15 -1.40 -6.55
C LEU A 98 14.75 -1.04 -5.11
N ALA A 99 15.28 -1.76 -4.12
CA ALA A 99 14.94 -1.50 -2.72
C ALA A 99 15.46 -0.16 -2.21
N VAL A 100 16.67 0.22 -2.63
CA VAL A 100 17.25 1.52 -2.28
C VAL A 100 16.45 2.65 -2.90
N THR A 101 16.13 2.57 -4.19
CA THR A 101 15.34 3.60 -4.89
C THR A 101 13.93 3.68 -4.32
N LEU A 102 13.25 2.55 -4.14
CA LEU A 102 11.88 2.53 -3.60
C LEU A 102 11.85 3.13 -2.18
N ALA A 103 12.78 2.77 -1.29
CA ALA A 103 12.82 3.36 0.04
C ALA A 103 13.08 4.87 0.01
N TYR A 104 13.95 5.35 -0.88
CA TYR A 104 14.15 6.78 -1.06
C TYR A 104 12.85 7.47 -1.50
N ASP A 105 12.22 7.01 -2.58
CA ASP A 105 11.00 7.61 -3.13
C ASP A 105 9.85 7.58 -2.09
N VAL A 106 9.65 6.44 -1.41
CA VAL A 106 8.65 6.31 -0.34
C VAL A 106 8.92 7.27 0.81
N SER A 107 10.18 7.46 1.22
CA SER A 107 10.52 8.43 2.28
C SER A 107 10.18 9.86 1.89
N GLN A 108 10.41 10.24 0.63
CA GLN A 108 10.09 11.59 0.14
C GLN A 108 8.57 11.82 0.10
N LEU A 109 7.81 10.82 -0.35
CA LEU A 109 6.34 10.89 -0.35
C LEU A 109 5.80 10.94 1.09
N SER A 110 6.32 10.11 1.98
CA SER A 110 5.98 10.12 3.41
C SER A 110 6.19 11.51 4.02
N ASP A 111 7.36 12.11 3.82
CA ASP A 111 7.68 13.43 4.37
C ASP A 111 6.77 14.52 3.79
N LYS A 112 6.54 14.50 2.47
CA LYS A 112 5.66 15.44 1.77
C LYS A 112 4.24 15.42 2.34
N PHE A 113 3.59 14.27 2.31
CA PHE A 113 2.18 14.17 2.69
C PHE A 113 1.98 14.29 4.21
N SER A 114 2.94 13.84 5.01
CA SER A 114 2.93 14.10 6.45
C SER A 114 2.97 15.60 6.77
N GLN A 115 3.72 16.40 6.00
CA GLN A 115 3.74 17.87 6.16
C GLN A 115 2.48 18.54 5.63
N GLU A 116 1.95 18.10 4.49
CA GLU A 116 0.77 18.69 3.85
C GLU A 116 -0.53 18.39 4.58
N ARG A 117 -0.70 17.16 5.07
CA ARG A 117 -1.98 16.67 5.63
C ARG A 117 -1.89 16.17 7.07
N GLY A 118 -0.69 15.98 7.61
CA GLY A 118 -0.52 15.35 8.92
C GLY A 118 -0.80 13.85 8.92
N ALA A 119 -0.86 13.23 7.74
CA ALA A 119 -1.02 11.79 7.52
C ALA A 119 -0.34 11.40 6.20
N PHE A 120 0.19 10.18 6.14
CA PHE A 120 0.68 9.53 4.93
C PHE A 120 -0.04 8.19 4.78
N THR A 121 -0.82 8.06 3.71
CA THR A 121 -1.68 6.92 3.43
C THR A 121 -1.02 6.04 2.36
N VAL A 122 -0.65 4.81 2.75
CA VAL A 122 0.00 3.85 1.87
C VAL A 122 -0.82 2.58 1.74
N VAL A 123 -1.00 2.12 0.50
CA VAL A 123 -1.75 0.89 0.19
C VAL A 123 -0.78 -0.16 -0.34
N PHE A 124 -0.88 -1.38 0.19
CA PHE A 124 -0.05 -2.52 -0.16
C PHE A 124 -0.85 -3.56 -0.95
N SER A 125 -0.30 -3.98 -2.07
CA SER A 125 -0.73 -5.18 -2.78
C SER A 125 -0.08 -6.44 -2.20
N ALA A 126 -0.54 -7.60 -2.65
CA ALA A 126 0.09 -8.88 -2.33
C ALA A 126 1.56 -8.96 -2.79
N GLY A 127 2.21 -10.03 -2.32
CA GLY A 127 3.36 -10.58 -3.02
C GLY A 127 4.68 -9.86 -2.74
N SER A 128 5.53 -9.82 -3.76
CA SER A 128 6.97 -9.62 -3.56
C SER A 128 7.38 -8.16 -3.34
N SER A 129 6.50 -7.22 -3.71
CA SER A 129 6.70 -5.77 -3.63
C SER A 129 7.12 -5.33 -2.21
N ILE A 130 6.53 -5.90 -1.16
CA ILE A 130 6.84 -5.58 0.24
C ILE A 130 8.30 -5.88 0.61
N ASN A 131 8.94 -6.88 -0.02
CA ASN A 131 10.34 -7.19 0.25
C ASN A 131 11.29 -6.06 -0.17
N TYR A 132 10.84 -5.14 -1.04
CA TYR A 132 11.60 -3.99 -1.49
C TYR A 132 11.50 -2.79 -0.55
N LEU A 133 10.54 -2.79 0.37
CA LEU A 133 10.45 -1.81 1.46
C LEU A 133 11.50 -2.05 2.56
N ARG A 134 12.25 -3.17 2.51
CA ARG A 134 13.23 -3.55 3.55
C ARG A 134 14.22 -2.45 3.90
N LYS A 135 14.57 -1.56 2.97
CA LYS A 135 15.52 -0.48 3.23
C LYS A 135 14.96 0.61 4.16
N LEU A 136 13.64 0.76 4.25
CA LEU A 136 13.01 1.70 5.18
C LEU A 136 13.21 1.33 6.65
N VAL A 137 13.53 0.07 6.96
CA VAL A 137 13.77 -0.40 8.34
C VAL A 137 15.24 -0.23 8.77
N GLU A 138 16.09 0.28 7.87
CA GLU A 138 17.50 0.55 8.10
C GLU A 138 17.73 2.07 8.31
N ALA A 139 18.89 2.45 8.86
CA ALA A 139 19.28 3.86 8.92
C ALA A 139 19.56 4.42 7.49
N PRO A 140 19.23 5.69 7.22
CA PRO A 140 18.66 6.67 8.16
C PRO A 140 17.13 6.57 8.32
N TYR A 141 16.44 5.88 7.41
CA TYR A 141 14.98 5.94 7.27
C TYR A 141 14.20 5.57 8.54
N ILE A 142 14.60 4.48 9.21
CA ILE A 142 13.89 4.01 10.42
C ILE A 142 13.80 5.09 11.51
N GLY A 143 14.80 5.98 11.59
CA GLY A 143 14.86 7.06 12.58
C GLY A 143 14.44 8.44 12.05
N SER A 144 14.32 8.62 10.73
CA SER A 144 13.97 9.91 10.13
C SER A 144 12.50 10.02 9.72
N ILE A 145 11.84 8.90 9.44
CA ILE A 145 10.42 8.86 9.06
C ILE A 145 9.54 9.01 10.30
N ASP A 146 8.54 9.89 10.24
CA ASP A 146 7.49 9.99 11.27
C ASP A 146 6.43 8.89 11.07
N TRP A 147 6.73 7.69 11.57
CA TRP A 147 5.85 6.53 11.50
C TRP A 147 4.48 6.72 12.16
N SER A 148 4.33 7.70 13.06
CA SER A 148 3.03 8.02 13.69
C SER A 148 2.02 8.57 12.69
N LYS A 149 2.49 9.05 11.53
CA LYS A 149 1.69 9.62 10.44
C LYS A 149 1.29 8.58 9.41
N TRP A 150 1.89 7.40 9.43
CA TRP A 150 1.59 6.36 8.46
C TRP A 150 0.24 5.71 8.75
N HIS A 151 -0.59 5.61 7.73
CA HIS A 151 -1.82 4.81 7.69
C HIS A 151 -1.68 3.78 6.57
N VAL A 152 -1.81 2.49 6.92
CA VAL A 152 -1.55 1.37 6.03
C VAL A 152 -2.85 0.66 5.66
N PHE A 153 -2.99 0.35 4.38
CA PHE A 153 -4.15 -0.29 3.77
C PHE A 153 -3.70 -1.42 2.84
N TRP A 154 -4.66 -2.24 2.40
CA TRP A 154 -4.44 -3.29 1.40
C TRP A 154 -5.26 -3.05 0.13
N VAL A 155 -4.66 -3.38 -1.01
CA VAL A 155 -5.34 -3.41 -2.33
C VAL A 155 -6.24 -4.64 -2.41
N GLU A 156 -5.81 -5.76 -1.85
CA GLU A 156 -6.57 -7.00 -1.82
C GLU A 156 -6.18 -7.88 -0.62
N GLU A 157 -7.10 -8.73 -0.19
CA GLU A 157 -6.89 -9.74 0.85
C GLU A 157 -7.71 -11.00 0.50
N PRO A 158 -7.10 -12.20 0.51
CA PRO A 158 -7.88 -13.43 0.50
C PRO A 158 -8.75 -13.53 1.75
N VAL A 159 -9.96 -14.09 1.62
CA VAL A 159 -10.87 -14.26 2.76
C VAL A 159 -10.42 -15.46 3.59
N VAL A 160 -9.39 -15.22 4.40
CA VAL A 160 -8.74 -16.15 5.32
C VAL A 160 -8.37 -15.40 6.60
N PRO A 161 -8.15 -16.11 7.73
CA PRO A 161 -7.65 -15.47 8.95
C PRO A 161 -6.37 -14.66 8.72
N ASN A 162 -6.21 -13.57 9.47
CA ASN A 162 -5.04 -12.68 9.41
C ASN A 162 -3.73 -13.36 9.85
N ASP A 163 -3.81 -14.53 10.47
CA ASP A 163 -2.65 -15.38 10.80
C ASP A 163 -2.46 -16.54 9.79
N HIS A 164 -3.24 -16.60 8.71
CA HIS A 164 -3.10 -17.60 7.65
C HIS A 164 -1.86 -17.32 6.78
N LEU A 165 -1.24 -18.38 6.25
CA LEU A 165 -0.01 -18.26 5.44
C LEU A 165 -0.22 -17.50 4.12
N GLU A 166 -1.43 -17.54 3.58
CA GLU A 166 -1.81 -16.85 2.35
C GLU A 166 -2.37 -15.44 2.60
N SER A 167 -2.40 -14.97 3.85
CA SER A 167 -2.83 -13.60 4.15
C SER A 167 -1.79 -12.57 3.71
N ASN A 168 -2.25 -11.56 2.96
CA ASN A 168 -1.44 -10.42 2.54
C ASN A 168 -1.09 -9.53 3.74
N TYR A 169 -2.02 -9.36 4.68
CA TYR A 169 -1.78 -8.74 5.98
C TYR A 169 -0.62 -9.42 6.69
N LYS A 170 -0.69 -10.75 6.90
CA LYS A 170 0.36 -11.50 7.58
C LYS A 170 1.71 -11.33 6.90
N PHE A 171 1.72 -11.42 5.57
CA PHE A 171 2.92 -11.28 4.78
C PHE A 171 3.56 -9.90 4.99
N ALA A 172 2.78 -8.84 4.85
CA ALA A 172 3.25 -7.47 5.06
C ALA A 172 3.68 -7.23 6.51
N TYR A 173 2.95 -7.80 7.47
CA TYR A 173 3.25 -7.67 8.89
C TYR A 173 4.63 -8.22 9.24
N ASN A 174 4.90 -9.47 8.84
CA ASN A 174 6.17 -10.13 9.12
C ASN A 174 7.35 -9.51 8.36
N ARG A 175 7.11 -9.01 7.15
CA ARG A 175 8.18 -8.48 6.30
C ARG A 175 8.53 -7.04 6.62
N PHE A 176 7.56 -6.22 7.00
CA PHE A 176 7.75 -4.79 7.14
C PHE A 176 7.09 -4.21 8.40
N ILE A 177 5.78 -4.35 8.59
CA ILE A 177 5.04 -3.58 9.63
C ILE A 177 5.55 -3.86 11.05
N SER A 178 5.85 -5.12 11.39
CA SER A 178 6.39 -5.49 12.72
C SER A 178 7.77 -4.89 13.05
N LYS A 179 8.42 -4.23 12.08
CA LYS A 179 9.78 -3.69 12.20
C LYS A 179 9.81 -2.16 12.26
N VAL A 180 8.66 -1.51 12.17
CA VAL A 180 8.51 -0.05 12.16
C VAL A 180 7.47 0.37 13.21
N PRO A 181 7.65 1.50 13.90
CA PRO A 181 6.77 1.93 14.99
C PRO A 181 5.48 2.62 14.49
N ILE A 182 4.74 1.98 13.57
CA ILE A 182 3.42 2.45 13.12
C ILE A 182 2.38 2.13 14.21
N PRO A 183 1.55 3.09 14.66
CA PRO A 183 0.49 2.82 15.61
C PRO A 183 -0.49 1.76 15.11
N ALA A 184 -0.89 0.81 15.95
CA ALA A 184 -1.80 -0.27 15.56
C ALA A 184 -3.15 0.25 15.02
N SER A 185 -3.64 1.37 15.56
CA SER A 185 -4.86 2.06 15.10
C SER A 185 -4.76 2.62 13.68
N ASN A 186 -3.55 2.71 13.12
CA ASN A 186 -3.33 3.19 11.77
C ASN A 186 -3.11 2.05 10.77
N ILE A 187 -3.25 0.80 11.20
CA ILE A 187 -3.16 -0.38 10.34
C ILE A 187 -4.59 -0.84 10.05
N HIS A 188 -5.08 -0.54 8.84
CA HIS A 188 -6.45 -0.80 8.41
C HIS A 188 -6.50 -2.09 7.60
N ALA A 189 -6.46 -3.23 8.29
CA ALA A 189 -6.62 -4.54 7.66
C ALA A 189 -8.09 -4.76 7.24
N MET A 190 -8.31 -5.57 6.20
CA MET A 190 -9.64 -6.07 5.89
C MET A 190 -10.08 -7.07 6.98
N ASP A 191 -11.36 -7.04 7.36
CA ASP A 191 -11.87 -7.84 8.48
C ASP A 191 -11.92 -9.33 8.10
N ASP A 192 -11.11 -10.14 8.77
CA ASP A 192 -10.96 -11.58 8.54
C ASP A 192 -12.03 -12.43 9.25
N THR A 193 -12.92 -11.80 10.02
CA THR A 193 -14.02 -12.47 10.71
C THR A 193 -15.32 -12.47 9.89
N LEU A 194 -15.36 -11.68 8.81
CA LEU A 194 -16.52 -11.49 7.95
C LEU A 194 -16.42 -12.31 6.65
N GLN A 195 -17.58 -12.57 6.06
CA GLN A 195 -17.64 -13.13 4.70
C GLN A 195 -17.27 -12.06 3.66
N ALA A 196 -16.85 -12.50 2.47
CA ALA A 196 -16.30 -11.65 1.42
C ALA A 196 -17.10 -10.36 1.15
N ASP A 197 -18.43 -10.46 1.04
CA ASP A 197 -19.33 -9.34 0.79
C ASP A 197 -19.41 -8.36 1.96
N ALA A 198 -19.64 -8.87 3.17
CA ALA A 198 -19.70 -8.04 4.38
C ALA A 198 -18.34 -7.38 4.68
N ALA A 199 -17.23 -8.08 4.44
CA ALA A 199 -15.89 -7.56 4.64
C ALA A 199 -15.56 -6.44 3.64
N ALA A 200 -15.97 -6.57 2.37
CA ALA A 200 -15.84 -5.52 1.38
C ALA A 200 -16.65 -4.26 1.78
N GLU A 201 -17.89 -4.44 2.22
CA GLU A 201 -18.75 -3.33 2.70
C GLU A 201 -18.17 -2.64 3.94
N ALA A 202 -17.66 -3.41 4.91
CA ALA A 202 -17.03 -2.88 6.11
C ALA A 202 -15.74 -2.11 5.79
N TYR A 203 -14.94 -2.62 4.86
CA TYR A 203 -13.72 -1.93 4.42
C TYR A 203 -14.06 -0.64 3.68
N GLU A 204 -15.06 -0.63 2.78
CA GLU A 204 -15.53 0.59 2.12
C GLU A 204 -16.06 1.63 3.11
N ALA A 205 -16.83 1.21 4.12
CA ALA A 205 -17.30 2.09 5.19
C ALA A 205 -16.15 2.71 5.99
N THR A 206 -15.10 1.92 6.26
CA THR A 206 -13.87 2.40 6.90
C THR A 206 -13.19 3.48 6.04
N LEU A 207 -13.05 3.26 4.73
CA LEU A 207 -12.47 4.26 3.82
C LEU A 207 -13.28 5.56 3.79
N LYS A 208 -14.62 5.47 3.75
CA LYS A 208 -15.51 6.64 3.82
C LYS A 208 -15.30 7.44 5.10
N SER A 209 -15.29 6.77 6.25
CA SER A 209 -15.04 7.42 7.54
C SER A 209 -13.67 8.11 7.60
N LEU A 210 -12.65 7.50 7.00
CA LEU A 210 -11.30 8.08 6.97
C LEU A 210 -11.18 9.29 6.01
N ILE A 211 -12.00 9.36 4.96
CA ILE A 211 -12.14 10.59 4.15
C ILE A 211 -12.82 11.69 4.96
N GLU A 212 -13.92 11.39 5.64
CA GLU A 212 -14.63 12.36 6.49
C GLU A 212 -13.73 12.92 7.60
N ASN A 213 -12.90 12.05 8.18
CA ASN A 213 -11.91 12.39 9.20
C ASN A 213 -10.61 13.00 8.61
N LYS A 214 -10.55 13.23 7.30
CA LYS A 214 -9.43 13.87 6.57
C LYS A 214 -8.09 13.13 6.65
N VAL A 215 -8.11 11.84 6.97
CA VAL A 215 -6.93 10.97 6.91
C VAL A 215 -6.61 10.66 5.46
N ILE A 216 -7.62 10.20 4.71
CA ILE A 216 -7.54 9.94 3.27
C ILE A 216 -8.06 11.17 2.54
N ALA A 217 -7.38 11.59 1.47
CA ALA A 217 -7.88 12.67 0.62
C ALA A 217 -9.01 12.17 -0.29
N SER A 218 -9.90 13.05 -0.72
CA SER A 218 -10.87 12.74 -1.78
C SER A 218 -10.30 13.18 -3.13
N SER A 219 -10.45 12.35 -4.17
CA SER A 219 -10.25 12.77 -5.56
C SER A 219 -11.36 13.70 -6.02
N THR A 220 -11.22 14.31 -7.21
CA THR A 220 -12.25 15.13 -7.84
C THR A 220 -13.56 14.39 -8.11
N ASN A 221 -13.49 13.07 -8.30
CA ASN A 221 -14.66 12.20 -8.51
C ASN A 221 -15.19 11.59 -7.20
N GLY A 222 -14.74 12.07 -6.03
CA GLY A 222 -15.22 11.60 -4.73
C GLY A 222 -14.67 10.23 -4.30
N LEU A 223 -13.63 9.71 -4.97
CA LEU A 223 -13.00 8.43 -4.62
C LEU A 223 -11.90 8.63 -3.56
N PRO A 224 -11.59 7.62 -2.73
CA PRO A 224 -10.43 7.66 -1.85
C PRO A 224 -9.14 7.83 -2.67
N ARG A 225 -8.44 8.93 -2.41
CA ARG A 225 -7.16 9.28 -3.03
C ARG A 225 -6.04 9.02 -2.04
N PHE A 226 -5.49 7.80 -2.09
CA PHE A 226 -4.32 7.42 -1.31
C PHE A 226 -3.07 8.19 -1.79
N ASP A 227 -2.10 8.38 -0.90
CA ASP A 227 -0.86 9.08 -1.26
C ASP A 227 0.06 8.20 -2.08
N LEU A 228 0.14 6.91 -1.71
CA LEU A 228 0.96 5.92 -2.39
C LEU A 228 0.26 4.56 -2.43
N THR A 229 0.14 3.99 -3.61
CA THR A 229 -0.21 2.57 -3.79
C THR A 229 1.02 1.82 -4.29
N VAL A 230 1.57 0.92 -3.46
CA VAL A 230 2.65 0.00 -3.84
C VAL A 230 2.00 -1.25 -4.44
N LEU A 231 1.96 -1.28 -5.76
CA LEU A 231 1.23 -2.28 -6.55
C LEU A 231 2.22 -3.33 -7.10
N ASP A 232 1.85 -4.61 -7.01
CA ASP A 232 2.49 -5.71 -7.72
C ASP A 232 1.51 -6.20 -8.81
N MET A 233 2.01 -7.00 -9.74
CA MET A 233 1.18 -7.64 -10.76
C MET A 233 1.33 -9.15 -10.76
N GLY A 234 0.31 -9.86 -11.21
CA GLY A 234 0.37 -11.28 -11.51
C GLY A 234 1.22 -11.61 -12.74
N PRO A 235 1.60 -12.90 -12.92
CA PRO A 235 2.25 -13.37 -14.14
C PRO A 235 1.36 -13.31 -15.40
N ASP A 236 0.04 -13.22 -15.20
CA ASP A 236 -1.05 -13.00 -16.15
C ASP A 236 -1.45 -11.51 -16.28
N GLY A 237 -0.80 -10.60 -15.55
CA GLY A 237 -1.08 -9.17 -15.60
C GLY A 237 -2.24 -8.70 -14.71
N HIS A 238 -2.80 -9.57 -13.84
CA HIS A 238 -3.77 -9.12 -12.84
C HIS A 238 -3.14 -8.11 -11.87
N VAL A 239 -3.98 -7.22 -11.32
CA VAL A 239 -3.62 -6.33 -10.20
C VAL A 239 -4.72 -6.43 -9.17
N GLY A 240 -4.36 -6.38 -7.88
CA GLY A 240 -5.35 -6.68 -6.86
C GLY A 240 -5.91 -8.09 -7.02
N ALA A 241 -7.23 -8.19 -6.96
CA ALA A 241 -7.96 -9.38 -7.39
C ALA A 241 -8.79 -9.13 -8.67
N LEU A 242 -8.27 -8.29 -9.56
CA LEU A 242 -8.89 -7.91 -10.84
C LEU A 242 -8.22 -8.68 -11.98
N PHE A 243 -8.97 -9.56 -12.64
CA PHE A 243 -8.51 -10.46 -13.71
C PHE A 243 -9.17 -10.10 -15.04
N SER A 244 -8.46 -10.29 -16.16
CA SER A 244 -8.90 -9.86 -17.50
C SER A 244 -10.29 -10.38 -17.91
N ASP A 245 -10.60 -11.63 -17.56
CA ASP A 245 -11.84 -12.30 -17.98
C ASP A 245 -12.93 -12.26 -16.90
N HIS A 246 -12.69 -11.56 -15.78
CA HIS A 246 -13.62 -11.51 -14.67
C HIS A 246 -14.41 -10.19 -14.68
N PRO A 247 -15.75 -10.19 -14.56
CA PRO A 247 -16.59 -8.99 -14.67
C PRO A 247 -16.23 -7.89 -13.65
N LEU A 248 -15.64 -8.28 -12.52
CA LEU A 248 -15.19 -7.34 -11.49
C LEU A 248 -14.17 -6.31 -11.99
N LEU A 249 -13.41 -6.60 -13.05
CA LEU A 249 -12.49 -5.63 -13.66
C LEU A 249 -13.21 -4.35 -14.11
N HIS A 250 -14.49 -4.44 -14.45
CA HIS A 250 -15.32 -3.35 -14.94
C HIS A 250 -16.22 -2.72 -13.86
N GLU A 251 -16.05 -3.07 -12.58
CA GLU A 251 -16.79 -2.43 -11.48
C GLU A 251 -16.38 -0.95 -11.34
N THR A 252 -17.36 -0.06 -11.47
CA THR A 252 -17.16 1.39 -11.43
C THR A 252 -17.96 2.12 -10.34
N ASN A 253 -18.89 1.44 -9.68
CA ASN A 253 -19.76 2.02 -8.67
C ASN A 253 -19.22 1.83 -7.25
N LYS A 254 -18.71 0.63 -6.94
CA LYS A 254 -18.15 0.31 -5.61
C LYS A 254 -16.69 0.74 -5.50
N TRP A 255 -16.27 1.10 -4.29
CA TRP A 255 -14.85 1.36 -4.00
C TRP A 255 -14.11 0.08 -3.67
N VAL A 256 -14.80 -0.82 -2.97
CA VAL A 256 -14.31 -2.12 -2.56
C VAL A 256 -15.30 -3.16 -3.02
N SER A 257 -14.80 -4.25 -3.57
CA SER A 257 -15.63 -5.36 -4.00
C SER A 257 -14.98 -6.68 -3.66
N PHE A 258 -15.61 -7.77 -4.08
CA PHE A 258 -15.16 -9.12 -3.80
C PHE A 258 -15.44 -10.04 -4.99
N LEU A 259 -14.74 -11.17 -5.00
CA LEU A 259 -15.02 -12.30 -5.89
C LEU A 259 -14.90 -13.59 -5.07
N ARG A 260 -15.64 -14.61 -5.49
CA ARG A 260 -15.71 -15.91 -4.77
C ARG A 260 -15.03 -17.05 -5.53
N ASP A 261 -14.58 -16.75 -6.74
CA ASP A 261 -14.17 -17.66 -7.81
C ASP A 261 -12.88 -17.16 -8.47
N SER A 262 -11.99 -16.55 -7.67
CA SER A 262 -10.66 -16.17 -8.15
C SER A 262 -9.95 -17.36 -8.79
N PRO A 263 -9.31 -17.17 -9.97
CA PRO A 263 -8.54 -18.23 -10.62
C PRO A 263 -7.26 -18.60 -9.84
N ILE A 264 -6.95 -17.88 -8.75
CA ILE A 264 -5.79 -18.10 -7.89
C ILE A 264 -6.26 -18.36 -6.46
N SER A 265 -5.85 -19.47 -5.88
CA SER A 265 -6.12 -19.82 -4.48
C SER A 265 -5.56 -18.78 -3.49
N PRO A 266 -6.27 -18.49 -2.38
CA PRO A 266 -7.66 -18.84 -2.08
C PRO A 266 -8.67 -18.14 -3.02
N PRO A 267 -9.80 -18.78 -3.37
CA PRO A 267 -10.71 -18.29 -4.41
C PRO A 267 -11.53 -17.06 -3.97
N GLN A 268 -11.82 -16.93 -2.67
CA GLN A 268 -12.53 -15.77 -2.16
C GLN A 268 -11.55 -14.65 -1.82
N ARG A 269 -11.77 -13.46 -2.37
CA ARG A 269 -10.91 -12.30 -2.15
C ARG A 269 -11.74 -11.02 -2.06
N ILE A 270 -11.25 -10.07 -1.28
CA ILE A 270 -11.72 -8.69 -1.24
C ILE A 270 -10.69 -7.85 -1.98
N THR A 271 -11.11 -6.83 -2.73
CA THR A 271 -10.19 -5.99 -3.49
C THR A 271 -10.74 -4.57 -3.70
N LEU A 272 -9.82 -3.60 -3.75
CA LEU A 272 -10.12 -2.27 -4.27
C LEU A 272 -10.44 -2.38 -5.76
N THR A 273 -11.42 -1.60 -6.21
CA THR A 273 -11.79 -1.54 -7.62
C THR A 273 -10.77 -0.74 -8.41
N LEU A 274 -10.72 -0.96 -9.73
CA LEU A 274 -9.76 -0.26 -10.60
C LEU A 274 -9.87 1.27 -10.50
N PRO A 275 -11.08 1.88 -10.42
CA PRO A 275 -11.19 3.32 -10.23
C PRO A 275 -10.55 3.83 -8.93
N VAL A 276 -10.62 3.06 -7.84
CA VAL A 276 -9.96 3.43 -6.57
C VAL A 276 -8.45 3.33 -6.69
N ILE A 277 -7.93 2.27 -7.32
CA ILE A 277 -6.49 2.15 -7.60
C ILE A 277 -6.02 3.36 -8.40
N ASN A 278 -6.71 3.71 -9.49
CA ASN A 278 -6.39 4.84 -10.37
C ASN A 278 -6.68 6.22 -9.75
N ALA A 279 -7.40 6.30 -8.64
CA ALA A 279 -7.57 7.54 -7.88
C ALA A 279 -6.33 7.88 -7.01
N SER A 280 -5.37 6.97 -6.86
CA SER A 280 -4.15 7.18 -6.07
C SER A 280 -3.31 8.35 -6.60
N SER A 281 -2.69 9.10 -5.68
CA SER A 281 -1.78 10.20 -6.01
C SER A 281 -0.49 9.71 -6.68
N ASN A 282 0.04 8.60 -6.17
CA ASN A 282 1.23 7.95 -6.71
C ASN A 282 0.99 6.45 -6.71
N ILE A 283 1.31 5.79 -7.82
CA ILE A 283 1.34 4.34 -7.93
C ILE A 283 2.78 3.91 -8.23
N ALA A 284 3.35 3.14 -7.31
CA ALA A 284 4.62 2.45 -7.52
C ALA A 284 4.31 1.01 -7.95
N MET A 285 4.38 0.73 -9.25
CA MET A 285 4.24 -0.61 -9.82
C MET A 285 5.57 -1.36 -9.66
N VAL A 286 5.69 -2.16 -8.60
CA VAL A 286 6.92 -2.85 -8.20
C VAL A 286 6.84 -4.32 -8.61
N VAL A 287 7.53 -4.68 -9.70
CA VAL A 287 7.45 -6.01 -10.30
C VAL A 287 8.80 -6.71 -10.29
N SER A 288 8.83 -7.94 -9.76
CA SER A 288 10.04 -8.74 -9.69
C SER A 288 9.85 -10.19 -10.13
N GLY A 289 10.90 -10.75 -10.74
CA GLY A 289 10.97 -12.15 -11.13
C GLY A 289 10.64 -12.39 -12.61
N ALA A 290 11.40 -13.30 -13.22
CA ALA A 290 11.27 -13.61 -14.65
C ALA A 290 9.91 -14.19 -15.05
N GLY A 291 9.17 -14.80 -14.12
CA GLY A 291 7.82 -15.31 -14.37
C GLY A 291 6.81 -14.23 -14.76
N LYS A 292 7.07 -12.95 -14.46
CA LYS A 292 6.20 -11.82 -14.80
C LYS A 292 6.61 -11.08 -16.08
N ALA A 293 7.71 -11.50 -16.72
CA ALA A 293 8.28 -10.75 -17.84
C ALA A 293 7.38 -10.69 -19.08
N ASN A 294 6.50 -11.67 -19.27
CA ASN A 294 5.47 -11.62 -20.31
C ASN A 294 4.45 -10.53 -20.04
N ALA A 295 3.83 -10.55 -18.86
CA ALA A 295 2.84 -9.56 -18.45
C ALA A 295 3.41 -8.13 -18.48
N VAL A 296 4.63 -7.93 -17.99
CA VAL A 296 5.33 -6.64 -18.07
C VAL A 296 5.51 -6.19 -19.51
N TYR A 297 5.95 -7.08 -20.40
CA TYR A 297 6.11 -6.75 -21.81
C TYR A 297 4.76 -6.37 -22.44
N SER A 298 3.73 -7.19 -22.24
CA SER A 298 2.39 -6.96 -22.79
C SER A 298 1.72 -5.70 -22.25
N ALA A 299 1.91 -5.36 -20.97
CA ALA A 299 1.32 -4.17 -20.37
C ALA A 299 2.02 -2.85 -20.76
N LEU A 300 3.29 -2.92 -21.19
CA LEU A 300 4.08 -1.75 -21.59
C LEU A 300 4.26 -1.62 -23.11
N GLU A 301 3.89 -2.64 -23.89
CA GLU A 301 3.92 -2.58 -25.34
C GLU A 301 2.67 -1.84 -25.84
N GLU A 302 2.89 -0.68 -26.48
CA GLU A 302 1.87 -0.04 -27.29
C GLU A 302 1.52 -0.99 -28.43
N LYS A 303 0.31 -1.55 -28.40
CA LYS A 303 -0.25 -2.19 -29.58
C LYS A 303 -0.61 -1.05 -30.53
N GLU A 304 0.06 -1.00 -31.69
CA GLU A 304 -0.45 -0.18 -32.79
C GLU A 304 -1.85 -0.71 -33.09
N GLU A 305 -2.86 0.18 -33.06
CA GLU A 305 -4.14 -0.15 -33.65
C GLU A 305 -3.86 -0.38 -35.13
N ASP A 306 -3.75 -1.64 -35.54
CA ASP A 306 -3.69 -2.01 -36.95
C ASP A 306 -5.02 -1.52 -37.56
N ASP A 307 -5.00 -0.30 -38.09
CA ASP A 307 -6.03 0.28 -38.96
C ASP A 307 -5.93 -0.36 -40.37
N ASP A 308 -5.77 -1.68 -40.42
CA ASP A 308 -5.98 -2.43 -41.64
C ASP A 308 -7.48 -2.69 -41.70
N GLY A 309 -8.17 -1.94 -42.57
CA GLY A 309 -9.61 -2.01 -42.83
C GLY A 309 -10.06 -3.34 -43.44
N GLY A 310 -9.49 -4.46 -42.99
CA GLY A 310 -9.84 -5.80 -43.36
C GLY A 310 -10.98 -6.33 -42.50
N ASP A 311 -11.93 -6.95 -43.18
CA ASP A 311 -13.17 -7.56 -42.71
C ASP A 311 -12.97 -8.77 -41.76
N GLY A 312 -11.77 -8.93 -41.19
CA GLY A 312 -11.44 -9.97 -40.23
C GLY A 312 -12.08 -9.68 -38.88
N GLU A 313 -12.64 -10.70 -38.25
CA GLU A 313 -13.13 -10.64 -36.87
C GLU A 313 -12.03 -10.02 -35.99
N LYS A 314 -12.25 -8.78 -35.53
CA LYS A 314 -11.38 -8.15 -34.52
C LYS A 314 -11.46 -9.04 -33.29
N GLU A 315 -10.46 -9.89 -33.05
CA GLU A 315 -10.30 -10.51 -31.74
C GLU A 315 -10.21 -9.35 -30.74
N GLU A 316 -11.23 -9.21 -29.91
CA GLU A 316 -11.28 -8.20 -28.86
C GLU A 316 -10.17 -8.54 -27.87
N TYR A 317 -8.99 -7.93 -28.06
CA TYR A 317 -7.88 -8.10 -27.15
C TYR A 317 -8.29 -7.51 -25.79
N SER A 318 -8.72 -8.37 -24.86
CA SER A 318 -8.97 -7.96 -23.48
C SER A 318 -7.68 -7.36 -22.92
N LYS A 319 -7.75 -6.09 -22.51
CA LYS A 319 -6.61 -5.37 -21.93
C LYS A 319 -6.21 -6.03 -20.63
N LEU A 320 -4.91 -6.06 -20.35
CA LEU A 320 -4.44 -6.56 -19.06
C LEU A 320 -4.86 -5.60 -17.95
N PRO A 321 -5.30 -6.08 -16.78
CA PRO A 321 -5.62 -5.22 -15.64
C PRO A 321 -4.48 -4.24 -15.30
N ALA A 322 -3.22 -4.68 -15.38
CA ALA A 322 -2.06 -3.81 -15.21
C ALA A 322 -1.89 -2.73 -16.30
N GLU A 323 -2.32 -2.99 -17.53
CA GLU A 323 -2.37 -1.99 -18.62
C GLU A 323 -3.44 -0.93 -18.32
N MET A 324 -4.50 -1.31 -17.61
CA MET A 324 -5.60 -0.42 -17.23
C MET A 324 -5.31 0.42 -15.97
N VAL A 325 -4.14 0.23 -15.35
CA VAL A 325 -3.67 1.08 -14.24
C VAL A 325 -3.12 2.38 -14.85
N VAL A 326 -3.97 3.39 -14.90
CA VAL A 326 -3.67 4.72 -15.43
C VAL A 326 -4.25 5.74 -14.44
N PRO A 327 -3.41 6.33 -13.56
CA PRO A 327 -3.90 7.28 -12.56
C PRO A 327 -4.64 8.46 -13.20
N TYR A 328 -5.78 8.84 -12.61
CA TYR A 328 -6.58 9.97 -13.12
C TYR A 328 -5.89 11.32 -12.87
N GLU A 329 -5.35 11.49 -11.66
CA GLU A 329 -4.77 12.75 -11.16
C GLU A 329 -3.50 12.47 -10.36
N GLY A 330 -2.70 11.54 -10.85
CA GLY A 330 -1.53 11.03 -10.16
C GLY A 330 -0.43 10.58 -11.09
N GLU A 331 0.62 10.04 -10.50
CA GLU A 331 1.78 9.56 -11.21
C GLU A 331 1.88 8.04 -11.09
N LEU A 332 2.15 7.36 -12.21
CA LEU A 332 2.49 5.94 -12.23
C LEU A 332 3.97 5.82 -12.54
N LYS A 333 4.71 5.11 -11.67
CA LYS A 333 6.11 4.75 -11.88
C LYS A 333 6.30 3.24 -11.74
N TRP A 334 6.97 2.66 -12.72
CA TRP A 334 7.31 1.25 -12.78
C TRP A 334 8.71 1.00 -12.24
N TYR A 335 8.81 0.13 -11.24
CA TYR A 335 10.07 -0.36 -10.68
C TYR A 335 10.20 -1.84 -11.04
N LEU A 336 11.00 -2.12 -12.06
CA LEU A 336 11.17 -3.46 -12.59
C LEU A 336 12.50 -4.05 -12.12
N GLU A 337 12.44 -5.22 -11.51
CA GLU A 337 13.64 -6.03 -11.32
C GLU A 337 14.10 -6.60 -12.68
N ASN A 338 15.41 -6.75 -12.89
CA ASN A 338 16.00 -7.26 -14.13
C ASN A 338 15.30 -8.49 -14.72
N GLY A 339 14.88 -9.45 -13.89
CA GLY A 339 14.12 -10.62 -14.33
C GLY A 339 12.77 -10.25 -14.93
N ALA A 340 12.00 -9.38 -14.27
CA ALA A 340 10.71 -8.90 -14.75
C ALA A 340 10.84 -8.06 -16.03
N ALA A 341 11.93 -7.31 -16.20
CA ALA A 341 12.19 -6.53 -17.41
C ALA A 341 12.82 -7.34 -18.56
N SER A 342 13.08 -8.64 -18.38
CA SER A 342 13.93 -9.45 -19.29
C SER A 342 13.41 -9.58 -20.73
N LYS A 343 12.15 -9.22 -21.00
CA LYS A 343 11.56 -9.20 -22.34
C LYS A 343 11.49 -7.81 -22.99
N LEU A 344 11.65 -6.70 -22.24
CA LEU A 344 11.53 -5.34 -22.78
C LEU A 344 12.61 -4.96 -23.79
N PHE A 345 13.80 -5.57 -23.69
CA PHE A 345 14.96 -5.20 -24.51
C PHE A 345 15.45 -6.33 -25.44
N LYS A 346 14.63 -7.36 -25.66
CA LYS A 346 14.96 -8.37 -26.67
C LYS A 346 14.79 -7.71 -28.04
N LYS A 347 15.88 -7.59 -28.81
CA LYS A 347 15.81 -7.19 -30.21
C LYS A 347 14.90 -8.18 -30.94
N LYS A 348 13.88 -7.65 -31.64
CA LYS A 348 13.07 -8.41 -32.60
C LYS A 348 13.96 -9.04 -33.66
#